data_AF-A0A7Y1YA67-F1
#
_entry.id   AF-A0A7Y1YA67-F1
#
_cell.length_a   1.000
_cell.length_b   1.000
_cell.length_c   1.000
_cell.angle_alpha   90.00
_cell.angle_beta   90.00
_cell.angle_gamma   90.00
#
_symmetry.space_group_name_H-M   'P 1'
#
loop_
_entity.id
_entity.type
_entity.pdbx_description
1 polymer ?
#
loop_
_entity_poly.entity_id
_entity_poly.type
_entity_poly.pdbx_seq_one_letter_code
_entity_poly.pdbx_strand_id
1 'polypeptide(L)'
;TLFLSACGEDLGEGPSIDSLIVDPDVVAESDTGMTDEFFVVTINFSGFEEPVDPDLTRVFIQQPERDAVAGSTDVTGNTITMTMIAKTWTVGLDTGQYNVGAEVRSATESVTQRDLATITIEE
;
A
#
# COMPACT_ATOMS: atom_id res chain seq x y z
N THR A 1 -26.93 -23.95 36.39
CA THR A 1 -27.19 -22.64 35.76
C THR A 1 -26.07 -21.70 36.11
N LEU A 2 -25.21 -21.37 35.15
CA LEU A 2 -24.40 -20.15 35.14
C LEU A 2 -24.12 -19.88 33.66
N PHE A 3 -24.84 -18.90 33.14
CA PHE A 3 -24.80 -18.41 31.77
C PHE A 3 -24.02 -17.09 31.77
N LEU A 4 -23.26 -16.89 30.69
CA LEU A 4 -22.95 -15.63 30.00
C LEU A 4 -21.81 -14.70 30.49
N SER A 5 -20.93 -14.45 29.51
CA SER A 5 -20.29 -13.17 29.15
C SER A 5 -18.79 -13.03 29.41
N ALA A 6 -17.99 -13.71 28.59
CA ALA A 6 -16.72 -13.17 28.12
C ALA A 6 -16.90 -12.82 26.63
N CYS A 7 -17.61 -11.71 26.40
CA CYS A 7 -17.67 -11.02 25.13
C CYS A 7 -17.22 -9.59 25.47
N GLY A 8 -16.17 -9.09 24.82
CA GLY A 8 -15.67 -7.73 25.01
C GLY A 8 -14.41 -7.63 25.86
N GLU A 9 -13.34 -8.31 25.45
CA GLU A 9 -12.07 -7.60 25.45
C GLU A 9 -11.92 -7.07 24.01
N ASP A 10 -12.25 -5.80 23.84
CA ASP A 10 -11.63 -4.96 22.82
C ASP A 10 -10.14 -4.94 23.18
N LEU A 11 -9.44 -6.02 22.81
CA LEU A 11 -7.99 -6.05 22.75
C LEU A 11 -7.69 -5.05 21.65
N GLY A 12 -7.28 -3.84 22.06
CA GLY A 12 -7.19 -2.66 21.21
C GLY A 12 -6.76 -3.01 19.79
N GLU A 13 -7.50 -2.48 18.82
CA GLU A 13 -7.31 -2.74 17.39
C GLU A 13 -5.80 -2.70 17.09
N GLY A 14 -5.23 -3.87 16.77
CA GLY A 14 -3.81 -4.01 16.46
C GLY A 14 -3.42 -3.18 15.23
N PRO A 15 -2.16 -3.24 14.79
CA PRO A 15 -1.69 -2.45 13.67
C PRO A 15 -2.57 -2.65 12.42
N SER A 16 -2.94 -1.54 11.79
CA SER A 16 -3.84 -1.52 10.64
C SER A 16 -3.35 -0.53 9.58
N ILE A 17 -3.71 -0.80 8.33
CA ILE A 17 -3.62 0.15 7.22
C ILE A 17 -5.02 0.72 7.03
N ASP A 18 -5.20 2.00 7.31
CA ASP A 18 -6.51 2.66 7.26
C ASP A 18 -6.92 2.99 5.82
N SER A 19 -5.94 3.37 5.00
CA SER A 19 -6.15 3.68 3.58
C SER A 19 -4.85 3.70 2.79
N LEU A 20 -4.98 3.51 1.47
CA LEU A 20 -3.92 3.69 0.49
C LEU A 20 -4.45 4.53 -0.66
N ILE A 21 -3.66 5.51 -1.09
CA ILE A 21 -3.96 6.37 -2.24
C ILE A 21 -2.81 6.21 -3.24
N VAL A 22 -3.13 6.02 -4.51
CA VAL A 22 -2.18 6.05 -5.63
C VAL A 22 -2.52 7.23 -6.51
N ASP A 23 -1.55 8.07 -6.84
CA ASP A 23 -1.72 9.22 -7.73
C ASP A 23 -0.61 9.24 -8.80
N PRO A 24 -0.93 9.25 -10.10
CA PRO A 24 -2.27 9.06 -10.65
C PRO A 24 -2.77 7.62 -10.45
N ASP A 25 -4.07 7.44 -10.26
CA ASP A 25 -4.73 6.13 -10.24
C ASP A 25 -5.17 5.65 -11.64
N VAL A 26 -5.08 6.51 -12.65
CA VAL A 26 -5.34 6.19 -14.06
C VAL A 26 -4.11 6.49 -14.90
N VAL A 27 -3.65 5.51 -15.69
CA VAL A 27 -2.50 5.64 -16.57
C VAL A 27 -2.75 5.01 -17.92
N ALA A 28 -2.10 5.52 -18.96
CA ALA A 28 -2.07 4.87 -20.26
C ALA A 28 -1.17 3.61 -20.23
N GLU A 29 -1.53 2.62 -21.03
CA GLU A 29 -0.73 1.43 -21.31
C GLU A 29 0.64 1.84 -21.84
N SER A 30 1.68 1.13 -21.40
CA SER A 30 3.05 1.40 -21.84
C SER A 30 3.81 0.10 -22.08
N ASP A 31 4.18 -0.12 -23.35
CA ASP A 31 5.00 -1.26 -23.76
C ASP A 31 6.47 -1.10 -23.42
N THR A 32 6.95 0.15 -23.38
CA THR A 32 8.39 0.44 -23.30
C THR A 32 8.86 0.84 -21.92
N GLY A 33 7.94 1.27 -21.05
CA GLY A 33 8.27 1.79 -19.72
C GLY A 33 9.08 3.07 -19.70
N MET A 34 9.38 3.66 -20.87
CA MET A 34 10.05 4.95 -20.94
C MET A 34 9.02 6.04 -20.70
N THR A 35 8.97 6.51 -19.47
CA THR A 35 8.16 7.66 -19.08
C THR A 35 8.89 8.46 -18.00
N ASP A 36 8.75 9.79 -18.07
CA ASP A 36 9.17 10.70 -17.01
C ASP A 36 8.05 10.90 -15.97
N GLU A 37 6.98 10.11 -16.05
CA GLU A 37 5.87 10.14 -15.14
C GLU A 37 6.08 9.15 -13.99
N PHE A 38 5.69 9.58 -12.80
CA PHE A 38 5.84 8.82 -11.57
C PHE A 38 4.51 8.75 -10.84
N PHE A 39 4.31 7.67 -10.11
CA PHE A 39 3.30 7.57 -9.09
C PHE A 39 3.81 8.15 -7.76
N VAL A 40 2.85 8.66 -7.00
CA VAL A 40 2.94 8.94 -5.58
C VAL A 40 1.98 8.00 -4.89
N VAL A 41 2.44 7.32 -3.84
CA VAL A 41 1.59 6.48 -2.99
C VAL A 41 1.60 7.05 -1.59
N THR A 42 0.40 7.19 -1.01
CA THR A 42 0.21 7.63 0.37
C THR A 42 -0.50 6.53 1.14
N ILE A 43 0.10 6.07 2.23
CA ILE A 43 -0.43 5.03 3.13
C ILE A 43 -0.74 5.71 4.46
N ASN A 44 -1.99 5.61 4.93
CA ASN A 44 -2.33 5.99 6.30
C ASN A 44 -2.49 4.72 7.13
N PHE A 45 -1.89 4.70 8.31
CA PHE A 45 -1.86 3.53 9.18
C PHE A 45 -2.11 3.92 10.64
N SER A 46 -2.50 2.95 11.45
CA SER A 46 -2.82 3.14 12.86
C SER A 46 -2.43 1.90 13.66
N GLY A 47 -2.46 2.03 15.00
CA GLY A 47 -2.31 0.87 15.90
C GLY A 47 -0.90 0.31 16.08
N PHE A 48 0.14 0.93 15.50
CA PHE A 48 1.53 0.54 15.76
C PHE A 48 2.05 1.12 17.07
N GLU A 49 2.64 0.27 17.93
CA GLU A 49 3.23 0.71 19.20
C GLU A 49 4.63 1.30 19.03
N GLU A 50 5.34 0.85 17.99
CA GLU A 50 6.69 1.30 17.64
C GLU A 50 6.68 2.13 16.35
N PRO A 51 7.70 3.00 16.15
CA PRO A 51 7.88 3.68 14.87
C PRO A 51 7.94 2.68 13.72
N VAL A 52 7.15 2.94 12.67
CA VAL A 52 7.23 2.18 11.42
C VAL A 52 8.52 2.48 10.69
N ASP A 53 9.04 1.46 10.02
CA ASP A 53 10.24 1.53 9.21
C ASP A 53 9.83 1.68 7.73
N PRO A 54 10.09 2.85 7.10
CA PRO A 54 9.77 3.06 5.70
C PRO A 54 10.55 2.12 4.77
N ASP A 55 11.74 1.65 5.17
CA ASP A 55 12.58 0.77 4.34
C ASP A 55 12.07 -0.68 4.36
N LEU A 56 11.22 -1.04 5.34
CA LEU A 56 10.56 -2.33 5.45
C LEU A 56 9.10 -2.30 4.93
N THR A 57 8.60 -1.13 4.58
CA THR A 57 7.25 -0.95 4.04
C THR A 57 7.26 -1.17 2.52
N ARG A 58 6.26 -1.90 2.01
CA ARG A 58 6.10 -2.13 0.57
C ARG A 58 4.67 -1.90 0.10
N VAL A 59 4.55 -1.50 -1.16
CA VAL A 59 3.29 -1.38 -1.89
C VAL A 59 3.38 -2.28 -3.12
N PHE A 60 2.30 -2.99 -3.46
CA PHE A 60 2.35 -3.98 -4.53
C PHE A 60 1.06 -4.07 -5.33
N ILE A 61 1.16 -4.28 -6.64
CA ILE A 61 0.06 -4.78 -7.47
C ILE A 61 -0.13 -6.26 -7.11
N GLN A 62 -1.37 -6.74 -7.03
CA GLN A 62 -1.66 -8.11 -6.56
C GLN A 62 -1.62 -9.18 -7.65
N GLN A 63 -1.97 -8.83 -8.90
CA GLN A 63 -2.08 -9.79 -10.00
C GLN A 63 -1.63 -9.16 -11.32
N PRO A 64 -0.42 -9.46 -11.82
CA PRO A 64 0.62 -10.25 -11.15
C PRO A 64 1.16 -9.55 -9.91
N GLU A 65 1.64 -10.31 -8.92
CA GLU A 65 2.26 -9.72 -7.73
C GLU A 65 3.53 -8.96 -8.14
N ARG A 66 3.56 -7.65 -7.89
CA ARG A 66 4.67 -6.78 -8.27
C ARG A 66 4.82 -5.63 -7.30
N ASP A 67 5.95 -5.61 -6.59
CA ASP A 67 6.31 -4.53 -5.68
C ASP A 67 6.61 -3.23 -6.44
N ALA A 68 6.18 -2.11 -5.89
CA ALA A 68 6.57 -0.78 -6.29
C ALA A 68 8.01 -0.51 -5.85
N VAL A 69 8.78 0.18 -6.69
CA VAL A 69 10.11 0.68 -6.34
C VAL A 69 10.03 2.19 -6.23
N ALA A 70 10.06 2.71 -5.00
CA ALA A 70 10.07 4.14 -4.74
C ALA A 70 11.48 4.71 -4.81
N GLY A 71 11.63 5.90 -5.38
CA GLY A 71 12.89 6.64 -5.32
C GLY A 71 13.10 7.35 -3.98
N SER A 72 12.02 7.62 -3.25
CA SER A 72 12.05 8.21 -1.91
C SER A 72 10.80 7.82 -1.12
N THR A 73 11.00 7.56 0.18
CA THR A 73 9.93 7.28 1.14
C THR A 73 10.09 8.23 2.33
N ASP A 74 9.01 8.89 2.74
CA ASP A 74 8.93 9.75 3.92
C ASP A 74 7.86 9.24 4.87
N VAL A 75 8.11 9.37 6.18
CA VAL A 75 7.12 9.06 7.23
C VAL A 75 6.87 10.32 8.04
N THR A 76 5.64 10.79 8.01
CA THR A 76 5.18 11.94 8.80
C THR A 76 4.00 11.51 9.65
N GLY A 77 4.25 11.27 10.94
CA GLY A 77 3.24 10.73 11.86
C GLY A 77 2.77 9.35 11.43
N ASN A 78 1.47 9.24 11.16
CA ASN A 78 0.79 8.00 10.76
C ASN A 78 0.61 7.86 9.23
N THR A 79 1.43 8.60 8.48
CA THR A 79 1.36 8.63 7.02
C THR A 79 2.72 8.31 6.43
N ILE A 80 2.76 7.33 5.52
CA ILE A 80 3.92 7.03 4.67
C ILE A 80 3.64 7.60 3.29
N THR A 81 4.55 8.40 2.76
CA THR A 81 4.49 8.90 1.38
C THR A 81 5.66 8.37 0.58
N MET A 82 5.36 7.56 -0.42
CA MET A 82 6.33 7.01 -1.38
C MET A 82 6.23 7.80 -2.68
N THR A 83 7.35 8.35 -3.14
CA THR A 83 7.41 9.17 -4.36
C THR A 83 8.39 8.60 -5.36
N MET A 84 8.33 9.11 -6.59
CA MET A 84 9.19 8.69 -7.70
C MET A 84 9.06 7.19 -8.00
N ILE A 85 7.87 6.62 -7.83
CA ILE A 85 7.58 5.26 -8.28
C ILE A 85 7.38 5.31 -9.79
N ALA A 86 8.31 4.81 -10.57
CA ALA A 86 8.24 4.91 -12.03
C ALA A 86 7.01 4.15 -12.60
N LYS A 87 6.39 4.65 -13.69
CA LYS A 87 5.32 3.88 -14.35
C LYS A 87 5.79 2.56 -14.98
N THR A 88 7.10 2.29 -14.99
CA THR A 88 7.60 0.92 -15.23
C THR A 88 6.97 -0.12 -14.31
N TRP A 89 6.42 0.31 -13.17
CA TRP A 89 5.63 -0.53 -12.28
C TRP A 89 4.42 -1.18 -12.96
N THR A 90 3.79 -0.54 -13.96
CA THR A 90 2.66 -1.11 -14.72
C THR A 90 3.04 -1.67 -16.09
N VAL A 91 4.32 -1.68 -16.47
CA VAL A 91 4.75 -2.14 -17.81
C VAL A 91 4.45 -3.62 -18.04
N GLY A 92 3.96 -3.93 -19.24
CA GLY A 92 3.58 -5.27 -19.65
C GLY A 92 2.33 -5.81 -18.94
N LEU A 93 1.56 -4.93 -18.31
CA LEU A 93 0.20 -5.21 -17.88
C LEU A 93 -0.75 -4.74 -18.98
N ASP A 94 -1.73 -5.57 -19.32
CA ASP A 94 -2.78 -5.21 -20.28
C ASP A 94 -3.66 -4.07 -19.72
N THR A 95 -4.50 -3.49 -20.56
CA THR A 95 -5.54 -2.56 -20.10
C THR A 95 -6.50 -3.26 -19.11
N GLY A 96 -6.88 -2.54 -18.05
CA GLY A 96 -7.72 -3.11 -16.99
C GLY A 96 -7.52 -2.45 -15.63
N GLN A 97 -8.15 -3.06 -14.62
CA GLN A 97 -8.06 -2.63 -13.23
C GLN A 97 -7.18 -3.57 -12.41
N TYR A 98 -6.26 -2.99 -11.66
CA TYR A 98 -5.27 -3.70 -10.88
C TYR A 98 -5.34 -3.28 -9.41
N ASN A 99 -5.65 -4.23 -8.54
CA ASN A 99 -5.72 -3.97 -7.11
C ASN A 99 -4.32 -3.82 -6.52
N VAL A 100 -4.17 -2.83 -5.66
CA VAL A 100 -2.95 -2.50 -4.95
C VAL A 100 -3.12 -2.83 -3.46
N GLY A 101 -2.13 -3.51 -2.91
CA GLY A 101 -1.99 -3.76 -1.48
C GLY A 101 -0.75 -3.09 -0.90
N ALA A 102 -0.61 -3.15 0.41
CA ALA A 102 0.58 -2.71 1.11
C ALA A 102 0.88 -3.57 2.33
N GLU A 103 2.15 -3.58 2.70
CA GLU A 103 2.65 -4.08 3.97
C GLU A 103 3.36 -2.92 4.68
N VAL A 104 2.90 -2.60 5.89
CA VAL A 104 3.54 -1.62 6.78
C VAL A 104 4.16 -2.38 7.94
N ARG A 105 5.40 -2.02 8.29
CA ARG A 105 6.19 -2.79 9.25
C ARG A 105 6.93 -1.86 10.22
N SER A 106 6.96 -2.25 11.49
CA SER A 106 7.85 -1.70 12.53
C SER A 106 8.94 -2.73 12.87
N ALA A 107 9.73 -2.47 13.90
CA ALA A 107 10.76 -3.42 14.35
C ALA A 107 10.16 -4.73 14.88
N THR A 108 8.96 -4.69 15.47
CA THR A 108 8.32 -5.85 16.10
C THR A 108 6.99 -6.28 15.48
N GLU A 109 6.35 -5.43 14.67
CA GLU A 109 5.02 -5.67 14.12
C GLU A 109 4.98 -5.52 12.59
N SER A 110 4.07 -6.24 11.92
CA SER A 110 3.78 -6.05 10.50
C SER A 110 2.29 -6.26 10.25
N VAL A 111 1.70 -5.41 9.42
CA VAL A 111 0.37 -5.61 8.86
C VAL A 111 0.45 -5.59 7.34
N THR A 112 -0.17 -6.58 6.70
CA THR A 112 -0.36 -6.61 5.25
C THR A 112 -1.84 -6.56 4.95
N GLN A 113 -2.25 -5.62 4.10
CA GLN A 113 -3.63 -5.55 3.60
C GLN A 113 -3.64 -5.49 2.08
N ARG A 114 -4.69 -6.10 1.52
CA ARG A 114 -4.95 -6.23 0.08
C ARG A 114 -6.14 -5.36 -0.28
N ASP A 115 -6.29 -5.09 -1.58
CA ASP A 115 -7.42 -4.39 -2.17
C ASP A 115 -7.66 -3.00 -1.55
N LEU A 116 -6.56 -2.29 -1.25
CA LEU A 116 -6.59 -0.98 -0.59
C LEU A 116 -6.78 0.18 -1.58
N ALA A 117 -6.32 0.02 -2.81
CA ALA A 117 -6.53 0.95 -3.91
C ALA A 117 -6.58 0.21 -5.25
N THR A 118 -6.90 0.92 -6.33
CA THR A 118 -6.94 0.37 -7.68
C THR A 118 -6.20 1.30 -8.63
N ILE A 119 -5.38 0.74 -9.51
CA ILE A 119 -4.82 1.43 -10.68
C ILE A 119 -5.61 0.98 -11.90
N THR A 120 -6.02 1.93 -12.75
CA THR A 120 -6.65 1.68 -14.04
C THR A 120 -5.65 1.95 -15.16
N ILE A 121 -5.45 0.96 -16.04
CA ILE A 121 -4.64 1.06 -17.25
C ILE A 121 -5.58 1.19 -18.45
N GLU A 122 -5.47 2.28 -19.19
CA GLU A 122 -6.28 2.61 -20.38
C GLU A 122 -5.42 2.62 -21.66
N GLU A 123 -6.06 2.59 -22.84
CA GLU A 123 -5.38 2.70 -24.15
C GLU A 123 -4.75 4.09 -24.39
#